data_AF-A0A2E3QQI0-F1
#
_entry.id   AF-A0A2E3QQI0-F1
#
_cell.length_a   1.000
_cell.length_b   1.000
_cell.length_c   1.000
_cell.angle_alpha   90.00
_cell.angle_beta   90.00
_cell.angle_gamma   90.00
#
_symmetry.space_group_name_H-M   'P 1'
#
loop_
_entity.id
_entity.type
_entity.pdbx_description
1 polymer ?
#
loop_
_entity_poly.entity_id
_entity_poly.type
_entity_poly.pdbx_seq_one_letter_code
_entity_poly.pdbx_strand_id
1 'polypeptide(L)'
;MLSKKITQKQVEEFLKDNSDFFLRNPSLLKSIKFPSSTNTNLQQKNPKVIGFKDWLINNLKQQQKNIIENAKHNYFTQKKVHSAVIEINKVQEKDFFLFIRKNLSKFFELAIINFVTSNKELSSKFDFIYITEEKMNEAYNTSNHLILDAADKELGIFESNEKIYSNAIFSIDKRILNSKALLVFGSQDRQFLDNRAFDLILFLSRIIEFKLMVIMNE
;
A
#
# COMPACT_ATOMS: atom_id res chain seq x y z
N MET A 1 -18.37 43.78 -53.10
CA MET A 1 -17.98 42.44 -52.61
C MET A 1 -18.26 42.38 -51.12
N LEU A 2 -19.32 41.69 -50.71
CA LEU A 2 -19.72 41.56 -49.31
C LEU A 2 -18.69 40.68 -48.58
N SER A 3 -17.96 41.26 -47.63
CA SER A 3 -17.04 40.50 -46.77
C SER A 3 -17.86 39.49 -45.97
N LYS A 4 -17.70 38.19 -46.25
CA LYS A 4 -18.30 37.13 -45.44
C LYS A 4 -17.79 37.31 -44.00
N LYS A 5 -18.68 37.69 -43.08
CA LYS A 5 -18.38 37.68 -41.65
C LYS A 5 -18.06 36.24 -41.26
N ILE A 6 -16.80 35.98 -40.93
CA ILE A 6 -16.37 34.69 -40.41
C ILE A 6 -17.13 34.45 -39.11
N THR A 7 -17.80 33.32 -39.02
CA THR A 7 -18.57 32.95 -37.83
C THR A 7 -17.68 32.25 -36.81
N GLN A 8 -18.02 32.35 -35.53
CA GLN A 8 -17.26 31.72 -34.43
C GLN A 8 -17.06 30.21 -34.65
N LYS A 9 -18.09 29.49 -35.11
CA LYS A 9 -18.00 28.06 -35.38
C LYS A 9 -16.95 27.70 -36.43
N GLN A 10 -16.81 28.52 -37.47
CA GLN A 10 -15.81 28.30 -38.52
C GLN A 10 -14.39 28.51 -38.00
N VAL A 11 -14.20 29.47 -37.08
CA VAL A 11 -12.90 29.66 -36.42
C VAL A 11 -12.59 28.48 -35.50
N GLU A 12 -13.59 27.98 -34.76
CA GLU A 12 -13.42 26.83 -33.88
C GLU A 12 -13.07 25.55 -34.64
N GLU A 13 -13.75 25.25 -35.75
CA GLU A 13 -13.41 24.11 -36.61
C GLU A 13 -12.02 24.26 -37.21
N PHE A 14 -11.69 25.43 -37.76
CA PHE A 14 -10.37 25.68 -38.34
C PHE A 14 -9.22 25.49 -37.34
N LEU A 15 -9.38 25.98 -36.10
CA LEU A 15 -8.36 25.84 -35.06
C LEU A 15 -8.25 24.39 -34.53
N LYS A 16 -9.34 23.62 -34.54
CA LYS A 16 -9.30 22.19 -34.18
C LYS A 16 -8.56 21.37 -35.24
N ASP A 17 -8.83 21.63 -36.50
CA ASP A 17 -8.19 20.93 -37.62
C ASP A 17 -6.71 21.33 -37.80
N ASN A 18 -6.32 22.47 -37.21
CA ASN A 18 -4.96 23.00 -37.27
C ASN A 18 -4.40 23.28 -35.87
N SER A 19 -4.21 22.22 -35.07
CA SER A 19 -3.69 22.32 -33.70
C SER A 19 -2.36 23.09 -33.58
N ASP A 20 -1.54 23.06 -34.63
CA ASP A 20 -0.21 23.66 -34.65
C ASP A 20 -0.20 25.12 -35.14
N PHE A 21 -1.36 25.71 -35.44
CA PHE A 21 -1.46 27.02 -36.08
C PHE A 21 -0.72 28.13 -35.33
N PHE A 22 -0.80 28.15 -33.99
CA PHE A 22 -0.11 29.11 -33.14
C PHE A 22 1.38 28.80 -32.95
N LEU A 23 1.80 27.55 -33.13
CA LEU A 23 3.22 27.18 -33.13
C LEU A 23 3.93 27.70 -34.38
N ARG A 24 3.23 27.68 -35.53
CA ARG A 24 3.75 28.17 -36.81
C ARG A 24 3.71 29.69 -36.93
N ASN A 25 2.80 30.35 -36.21
CA ASN A 25 2.62 31.80 -36.25
C ASN A 25 2.71 32.46 -34.86
N PRO A 26 3.88 32.38 -34.19
CA PRO A 26 4.05 32.88 -32.82
C PRO A 26 3.92 34.41 -32.71
N SER A 27 4.13 35.14 -33.80
CA SER A 27 3.96 36.60 -33.86
C SER A 27 2.51 37.04 -33.62
N LEU A 28 1.52 36.22 -34.00
CA LEU A 28 0.11 36.52 -33.78
C LEU A 28 -0.22 36.61 -32.29
N LEU A 29 0.41 35.78 -31.44
CA LEU A 29 0.21 35.80 -29.99
C LEU A 29 0.59 37.15 -29.37
N LYS A 30 1.53 37.90 -29.97
CA LYS A 30 1.91 39.25 -29.49
C LYS A 30 0.84 40.30 -29.78
N SER A 31 0.02 40.08 -30.81
CA SER A 31 -1.05 41.00 -31.22
C SER A 31 -2.38 40.72 -30.51
N ILE A 32 -2.54 39.53 -29.92
CA ILE A 32 -3.73 39.15 -29.16
C ILE A 32 -3.69 39.88 -27.82
N LYS A 33 -4.76 40.64 -27.52
CA LYS A 33 -4.95 41.25 -26.20
C LYS A 33 -5.36 40.16 -25.22
N PHE A 34 -4.43 39.74 -24.37
CA PHE A 34 -4.77 38.93 -23.21
C PHE A 34 -5.43 39.82 -22.14
N PRO A 35 -6.42 39.30 -21.39
CA PRO A 35 -6.94 40.01 -20.23
C PRO A 35 -5.78 40.27 -19.25
N SER A 36 -5.52 41.53 -18.95
CA SER A 36 -4.48 41.95 -18.01
C SER A 36 -4.84 41.48 -16.60
N SER A 37 -3.86 40.94 -15.86
CA SER A 37 -4.02 40.40 -14.51
C SER A 37 -4.29 41.46 -13.43
N THR A 38 -4.76 42.65 -13.80
CA THR A 38 -4.93 43.81 -12.92
C THR A 38 -6.32 43.92 -12.29
N ASN A 39 -7.12 42.85 -12.32
CA ASN A 39 -8.39 42.82 -11.60
C ASN A 39 -8.26 41.86 -10.40
N THR A 40 -8.08 42.46 -9.23
CA THR A 40 -8.16 41.88 -7.88
C THR A 40 -9.54 41.32 -7.52
N ASN A 41 -10.34 40.92 -8.50
CA ASN A 41 -11.63 40.26 -8.33
C ASN A 41 -11.62 38.95 -9.13
N LEU A 42 -10.86 37.96 -8.64
CA LEU A 42 -11.28 36.57 -8.78
C LEU A 42 -12.63 36.45 -8.08
N GLN A 43 -13.72 36.69 -8.81
CA GLN A 43 -15.07 36.18 -8.54
C GLN A 43 -16.05 36.91 -9.45
N GLN A 44 -16.38 36.28 -10.58
CA GLN A 44 -17.74 35.77 -10.78
C GLN A 44 -17.83 35.01 -12.11
N LYS A 45 -18.06 33.70 -11.98
CA LYS A 45 -18.71 32.82 -12.96
C LYS A 45 -18.03 32.67 -14.33
N ASN A 46 -16.88 32.01 -14.36
CA ASN A 46 -16.52 31.05 -15.44
C ASN A 46 -15.26 30.23 -15.04
N PRO A 47 -15.38 28.93 -14.69
CA PRO A 47 -14.30 28.15 -14.09
C PRO A 47 -13.37 27.46 -15.11
N LYS A 48 -13.26 27.95 -16.36
CA LYS A 48 -12.79 27.10 -17.47
C LYS A 48 -11.42 27.39 -18.06
N VAL A 49 -10.73 28.46 -17.70
CA VAL A 49 -9.41 28.76 -18.28
C VAL A 49 -8.41 29.09 -17.18
N ILE A 50 -7.62 28.08 -16.79
CA ILE A 50 -6.44 28.24 -15.95
C ILE A 50 -5.24 28.42 -16.89
N GLY A 51 -4.37 29.41 -16.65
CA GLY A 51 -3.15 29.56 -17.44
C GLY A 51 -2.28 28.30 -17.33
N PHE A 52 -1.68 27.83 -18.42
CA PHE A 52 -0.89 26.60 -18.42
C PHE A 52 0.20 26.59 -17.32
N LYS A 53 0.84 27.75 -17.08
CA LYS A 53 1.82 27.92 -15.99
C LYS A 53 1.21 27.70 -14.61
N ASP A 54 0.04 28.28 -14.34
CA ASP A 54 -0.65 28.14 -13.06
C ASP A 54 -1.18 26.72 -12.85
N TRP A 55 -1.68 26.10 -13.91
CA TRP A 55 -2.08 24.69 -13.91
C TRP A 55 -0.90 23.76 -13.61
N LEU A 56 0.24 23.98 -14.28
CA LEU A 56 1.46 23.22 -14.06
C LEU A 56 1.99 23.40 -12.64
N ILE A 57 2.04 24.63 -12.14
CA ILE A 57 2.47 24.93 -10.76
C ILE A 57 1.55 24.25 -9.76
N ASN A 58 0.23 24.30 -9.96
CA ASN A 58 -0.71 23.67 -9.06
C ASN A 58 -0.56 22.15 -9.06
N ASN A 59 -0.40 21.52 -10.22
CA ASN A 59 -0.16 20.08 -10.31
C ASN A 59 1.14 19.66 -9.62
N LEU A 60 2.23 20.41 -9.82
CA LEU A 60 3.51 20.14 -9.16
C LEU A 60 3.38 20.26 -7.64
N LYS A 61 2.62 21.25 -7.13
CA LYS A 61 2.33 21.38 -5.70
C LYS A 61 1.53 20.20 -5.15
N GLN A 62 0.54 19.70 -5.90
CA GLN A 62 -0.22 18.51 -5.50
C GLN A 62 0.67 17.25 -5.50
N GLN A 63 1.51 17.07 -6.51
CA GLN A 63 2.48 15.97 -6.55
C GLN A 63 3.46 16.03 -5.37
N GLN A 64 3.98 17.23 -5.07
CA GLN A 64 4.86 17.43 -3.90
C GLN A 64 4.15 17.06 -2.60
N LYS A 65 2.89 17.47 -2.43
CA LYS A 65 2.10 17.13 -1.25
C LYS A 65 1.94 15.62 -1.10
N ASN A 66 1.60 14.91 -2.18
CA ASN A 66 1.47 13.46 -2.18
C ASN A 66 2.79 12.76 -1.83
N ILE A 67 3.92 13.24 -2.36
CA ILE A 67 5.26 12.71 -2.03
C ILE A 67 5.54 12.88 -0.53
N ILE A 68 5.25 14.06 0.03
CA ILE A 68 5.48 14.33 1.45
C ILE A 68 4.57 13.45 2.32
N GLU A 69 3.30 13.27 1.97
CA GLU A 69 2.38 12.40 2.69
C GLU A 69 2.84 10.95 2.67
N ASN A 70 3.22 10.43 1.49
CA ASN A 70 3.79 9.08 1.36
C ASN A 70 5.07 8.90 2.18
N ALA A 71 5.98 9.88 2.14
CA ALA A 71 7.22 9.83 2.93
C ALA A 71 6.93 9.81 4.44
N LYS A 72 5.96 10.61 4.90
CA LYS A 72 5.51 10.59 6.31
C LYS A 72 4.95 9.22 6.69
N HIS A 73 4.04 8.67 5.88
CA HIS A 73 3.48 7.35 6.13
C HIS A 73 4.57 6.27 6.21
N ASN A 74 5.50 6.24 5.26
CA ASN A 74 6.62 5.29 5.26
C ASN A 74 7.50 5.43 6.51
N TYR A 75 7.82 6.67 6.90
CA TYR A 75 8.62 6.93 8.10
C TYR A 75 7.93 6.43 9.38
N PHE A 76 6.63 6.67 9.52
CA PHE A 76 5.87 6.17 10.67
C PHE A 76 5.79 4.63 10.69
N THR A 77 5.53 4.00 9.55
CA THR A 77 5.52 2.54 9.44
C THR A 77 6.88 1.94 9.79
N GLN A 78 7.97 2.53 9.28
CA GLN A 78 9.32 2.09 9.60
C GLN A 78 9.62 2.21 11.10
N LYS A 79 9.22 3.33 11.73
CA LYS A 79 9.35 3.49 13.19
C LYS A 79 8.59 2.42 13.96
N LYS A 80 7.34 2.13 13.57
CA LYS A 80 6.55 1.05 14.19
C LYS A 80 7.29 -0.29 14.09
N VAL A 81 7.83 -0.63 12.91
CA VAL A 81 8.59 -1.87 12.70
C VAL A 81 9.84 -1.93 13.58
N HIS A 82 10.62 -0.85 13.64
CA HIS A 82 11.81 -0.80 14.51
C HIS A 82 11.47 -1.00 15.98
N SER A 83 10.41 -0.33 16.46
CA SER A 83 9.93 -0.53 17.82
C SER A 83 9.46 -1.97 18.07
N ALA A 84 8.72 -2.56 17.13
CA ALA A 84 8.28 -3.94 17.22
C ALA A 84 9.47 -4.92 17.31
N VAL A 85 10.53 -4.71 16.53
CA VAL A 85 11.75 -5.53 16.59
C VAL A 85 12.42 -5.44 17.95
N ILE A 86 12.51 -4.24 18.52
CA ILE A 86 13.07 -4.05 19.87
C ILE A 86 12.24 -4.82 20.90
N GLU A 87 10.92 -4.74 20.83
CA GLU A 87 10.04 -5.45 21.77
C GLU A 87 10.12 -6.98 21.60
N ILE A 88 10.14 -7.49 20.36
CA ILE A 88 10.34 -8.93 20.07
C ILE A 88 11.62 -9.45 20.74
N ASN A 89 12.71 -8.70 20.68
CA ASN A 89 13.99 -9.10 21.27
C ASN A 89 13.98 -9.11 22.81
N LYS A 90 13.13 -8.30 23.44
CA LYS A 90 12.99 -8.25 24.91
C LYS A 90 12.07 -9.33 25.47
N VAL A 91 11.21 -9.91 24.63
CA VAL A 91 10.21 -10.89 25.06
C VAL A 91 10.89 -12.20 25.48
N GLN A 92 10.49 -12.71 26.64
CA GLN A 92 10.90 -14.03 27.11
C GLN A 92 10.27 -15.12 26.25
N GLU A 93 10.96 -16.25 26.11
CA GLU A 93 10.59 -17.32 25.18
C GLU A 93 9.18 -17.88 25.44
N LYS A 94 8.84 -18.10 26.71
CA LYS A 94 7.53 -18.57 27.16
C LYS A 94 6.37 -17.64 26.74
N ASP A 95 6.66 -16.34 26.59
CA ASP A 95 5.67 -15.31 26.29
C ASP A 95 5.67 -14.93 24.80
N PHE A 96 6.58 -15.49 23.99
CA PHE A 96 6.77 -15.11 22.59
C PHE A 96 5.50 -15.25 21.76
N PHE A 97 4.88 -16.44 21.76
CA PHE A 97 3.67 -16.68 20.96
C PHE A 97 2.49 -15.83 21.42
N LEU A 98 2.35 -15.63 22.74
CA LEU A 98 1.33 -14.73 23.30
C LEU A 98 1.56 -13.28 22.88
N PHE A 99 2.81 -12.83 22.89
CA PHE A 99 3.21 -11.49 22.44
C PHE A 99 2.89 -11.30 20.96
N ILE A 100 3.21 -12.26 20.08
CA ILE A 100 2.87 -12.19 18.66
C ILE A 100 1.34 -12.05 18.50
N ARG A 101 0.55 -12.92 19.14
CA ARG A 101 -0.90 -12.92 18.97
C ARG A 101 -1.59 -11.67 19.50
N LYS A 102 -1.21 -11.19 20.69
CA LYS A 102 -1.93 -10.10 21.36
C LYS A 102 -1.25 -8.75 21.21
N ASN A 103 0.04 -8.68 21.50
CA ASN A 103 0.75 -7.41 21.61
C ASN A 103 1.14 -6.89 20.24
N LEU A 104 1.71 -7.77 19.39
CA LEU A 104 2.15 -7.39 18.05
C LEU A 104 0.95 -7.05 17.15
N SER A 105 -0.15 -7.82 17.22
CA SER A 105 -1.40 -7.50 16.51
C SER A 105 -1.90 -6.11 16.85
N LYS A 106 -1.93 -5.74 18.14
CA LYS A 106 -2.30 -4.38 18.59
C LYS A 106 -1.30 -3.32 18.12
N PHE A 107 -0.01 -3.64 18.11
CA PHE A 107 1.05 -2.72 17.70
C PHE A 107 0.88 -2.22 16.25
N PHE A 108 0.41 -3.12 15.38
CA PHE A 108 0.17 -2.84 13.96
C PHE A 108 -1.29 -2.58 13.62
N GLU A 109 -2.19 -2.57 14.60
CA GLU A 109 -3.64 -2.42 14.38
C GLU A 109 -4.17 -3.49 13.40
N LEU A 110 -3.68 -4.72 13.57
CA LEU A 110 -4.07 -5.90 12.80
C LEU A 110 -5.09 -6.71 13.59
N ALA A 111 -6.03 -7.32 12.88
CA ALA A 111 -7.02 -8.21 13.49
C ALA A 111 -6.37 -9.45 14.08
N ILE A 112 -5.38 -10.00 13.37
CA ILE A 112 -4.70 -11.22 13.79
C ILE A 112 -3.27 -11.25 13.28
N ILE A 113 -2.36 -11.67 14.14
CA ILE A 113 -1.04 -12.16 13.78
C ILE A 113 -0.89 -13.51 14.48
N ASN A 114 -0.72 -14.60 13.74
CA ASN A 114 -0.54 -15.92 14.35
C ASN A 114 0.29 -16.84 13.45
N PHE A 115 0.72 -17.96 14.02
CA PHE A 115 1.26 -19.05 13.25
C PHE A 115 0.15 -20.02 12.83
N VAL A 116 0.32 -20.60 11.65
CA VAL A 116 -0.56 -21.63 11.09
C VAL A 116 0.28 -22.86 10.81
N THR A 117 -0.21 -24.04 11.18
CA THR A 117 0.52 -25.31 11.03
C THR A 117 -0.39 -26.45 10.64
N SER A 118 0.17 -27.46 9.99
CA SER A 118 -0.46 -28.76 9.75
C SER A 118 -0.15 -29.80 10.84
N ASN A 119 0.68 -29.44 11.83
CA ASN A 119 1.02 -30.31 12.95
C ASN A 119 0.11 -30.05 14.17
N LYS A 120 -0.70 -31.04 14.55
CA LYS A 120 -1.63 -30.95 15.70
C LYS A 120 -0.93 -30.73 17.04
N GLU A 121 0.25 -31.32 17.23
CA GLU A 121 1.01 -31.17 18.49
C GLU A 121 1.46 -29.72 18.68
N LEU A 122 1.99 -29.09 17.62
CA LEU A 122 2.38 -27.68 17.65
C LEU A 122 1.17 -26.76 17.84
N SER A 123 0.06 -27.07 17.17
CA SER A 123 -1.20 -26.33 17.32
C SER A 123 -1.68 -26.33 18.77
N SER A 124 -1.76 -27.50 19.41
CA SER A 124 -2.20 -27.59 20.81
C SER A 124 -1.20 -27.00 21.81
N LYS A 125 0.11 -27.15 21.55
CA LYS A 125 1.16 -26.68 22.47
C LYS A 125 1.30 -25.16 22.49
N PHE A 126 1.26 -24.53 21.31
CA PHE A 126 1.55 -23.10 21.15
C PHE A 126 0.36 -22.25 20.72
N ASP A 127 -0.82 -22.87 20.59
CA ASP A 127 -2.07 -22.21 20.18
C ASP A 127 -1.92 -21.60 18.77
N PHE A 128 -1.36 -22.42 17.86
CA PHE A 128 -1.28 -22.13 16.42
C PHE A 128 -2.57 -22.58 15.75
N ILE A 129 -2.95 -21.87 14.68
CA ILE A 129 -4.10 -22.24 13.86
C ILE A 129 -3.79 -23.55 13.13
N TYR A 130 -4.65 -24.54 13.29
CA TYR A 130 -4.51 -25.82 12.60
C TYR A 130 -5.23 -25.79 11.26
N ILE A 131 -4.54 -26.19 10.19
CA ILE A 131 -5.15 -26.46 8.88
C ILE A 131 -4.71 -27.84 8.37
N THR A 132 -5.45 -28.40 7.43
CA THR A 132 -5.06 -29.65 6.77
C THR A 132 -3.81 -29.46 5.93
N GLU A 133 -3.06 -30.54 5.70
CA GLU A 133 -1.85 -30.49 4.86
C GLU A 133 -2.17 -30.09 3.40
N GLU A 134 -3.34 -30.46 2.88
CA GLU A 134 -3.84 -30.02 1.57
C GLU A 134 -3.93 -28.49 1.49
N LYS A 135 -4.64 -27.85 2.44
CA LYS A 135 -4.76 -26.39 2.52
C LYS A 135 -3.42 -25.71 2.80
N MET A 136 -2.58 -26.35 3.61
CA MET A 136 -1.23 -25.88 3.88
C MET A 136 -0.40 -25.82 2.60
N ASN A 137 -0.58 -26.76 1.68
CA ASN A 137 0.14 -26.79 0.39
C ASN A 137 -0.34 -25.74 -0.60
N GLU A 138 -1.58 -25.26 -0.48
CA GLU A 138 -2.11 -24.17 -1.30
C GLU A 138 -1.50 -22.82 -0.90
N ALA A 139 -1.26 -22.61 0.40
CA ALA A 139 -0.72 -21.36 0.93
C ALA A 139 0.81 -21.37 1.12
N TYR A 140 1.42 -22.52 1.33
CA TYR A 140 2.87 -22.67 1.52
C TYR A 140 3.57 -22.85 0.18
N ASN A 141 4.43 -21.89 -0.16
CA ASN A 141 5.20 -21.95 -1.39
C ASN A 141 6.58 -22.56 -1.12
N THR A 142 7.56 -21.72 -0.81
CA THR A 142 8.93 -22.11 -0.43
C THR A 142 9.33 -21.45 0.88
N SER A 143 10.36 -21.97 1.55
CA SER A 143 10.91 -21.33 2.76
C SER A 143 11.19 -19.83 2.51
N ASN A 144 10.85 -19.01 3.50
CA ASN A 144 11.12 -17.58 3.57
C ASN A 144 10.41 -16.76 2.48
N HIS A 145 9.28 -17.26 1.98
CA HIS A 145 8.47 -16.61 0.95
C HIS A 145 7.34 -15.79 1.58
N LEU A 146 7.13 -14.56 1.09
CA LEU A 146 6.05 -13.66 1.53
C LEU A 146 5.04 -13.45 0.40
N ILE A 147 3.77 -13.68 0.70
CA ILE A 147 2.64 -13.41 -0.19
C ILE A 147 1.82 -12.29 0.45
N LEU A 148 1.44 -11.28 -0.34
CA LEU A 148 0.54 -10.20 0.07
C LEU A 148 -0.65 -10.19 -0.88
N ASP A 149 -1.87 -10.37 -0.35
CA ASP A 149 -3.07 -10.42 -1.20
C ASP A 149 -4.34 -9.99 -0.45
N ALA A 150 -5.47 -10.01 -1.16
CA ALA A 150 -6.79 -10.06 -0.55
C ALA A 150 -6.96 -11.35 0.23
N ALA A 151 -7.63 -11.27 1.38
CA ALA A 151 -7.82 -12.44 2.22
C ALA A 151 -8.82 -13.41 1.60
N ASP A 152 -8.36 -14.64 1.38
CA ASP A 152 -9.21 -15.77 1.01
C ASP A 152 -9.69 -16.51 2.26
N LYS A 153 -11.01 -16.61 2.41
CA LYS A 153 -11.65 -17.30 3.53
C LYS A 153 -11.59 -18.83 3.38
N GLU A 154 -11.50 -19.35 2.16
CA GLU A 154 -11.54 -20.78 1.88
C GLU A 154 -10.28 -21.50 2.43
N LEU A 155 -9.16 -20.79 2.45
CA LEU A 155 -7.89 -21.26 3.02
C LEU A 155 -7.97 -21.58 4.51
N GLY A 156 -8.91 -20.99 5.26
CA GLY A 156 -9.12 -21.30 6.68
C GLY A 156 -7.96 -20.91 7.62
N ILE A 157 -7.06 -20.04 7.17
CA ILE A 157 -5.87 -19.61 7.92
C ILE A 157 -6.14 -18.54 8.99
N PHE A 158 -7.40 -18.12 9.16
CA PHE A 158 -7.81 -17.13 10.15
C PHE A 158 -8.96 -17.68 11.01
N GLU A 159 -8.68 -17.98 12.27
CA GLU A 159 -9.70 -18.30 13.28
C GLU A 159 -10.26 -17.03 13.93
N SER A 160 -10.75 -16.08 13.13
CA SER A 160 -11.35 -14.84 13.63
C SER A 160 -12.79 -14.68 13.15
N ASN A 161 -13.66 -14.22 14.06
CA ASN A 161 -15.01 -13.75 13.72
C ASN A 161 -14.98 -12.47 12.88
N GLU A 162 -13.85 -11.78 12.85
CA GLU A 162 -13.69 -10.53 12.13
C GLU A 162 -13.43 -10.76 10.65
N LYS A 163 -13.98 -9.87 9.81
CA LYS A 163 -13.77 -9.92 8.37
C LYS A 163 -12.37 -9.42 8.04
N ILE A 164 -11.46 -10.33 7.72
CA ILE A 164 -10.16 -10.01 7.13
C ILE A 164 -10.35 -9.60 5.67
N TYR A 165 -9.76 -8.48 5.27
CA TYR A 165 -9.84 -7.95 3.91
C TYR A 165 -8.55 -8.17 3.12
N SER A 166 -7.40 -7.99 3.76
CA SER A 166 -6.10 -8.27 3.16
C SER A 166 -5.22 -9.05 4.13
N ASN A 167 -4.29 -9.82 3.59
CA ASN A 167 -3.38 -10.63 4.37
C ASN A 167 -1.92 -10.55 3.88
N ALA A 168 -1.01 -10.84 4.81
CA ALA A 168 0.35 -11.20 4.51
C ALA A 168 0.61 -12.61 5.04
N ILE A 169 1.15 -13.49 4.19
CA ILE A 169 1.44 -14.89 4.52
C ILE A 169 2.93 -15.12 4.30
N PHE A 170 3.65 -15.40 5.37
CA PHE A 170 5.06 -15.72 5.32
C PHE A 170 5.30 -17.20 5.59
N SER A 171 5.94 -17.90 4.64
CA SER A 171 6.29 -19.32 4.78
C SER A 171 7.53 -19.47 5.64
N ILE A 172 7.38 -20.08 6.82
CA ILE A 172 8.49 -20.32 7.76
C ILE A 172 9.38 -21.45 7.22
N ASP A 173 10.68 -21.35 7.47
CA ASP A 173 11.62 -22.43 7.19
C ASP A 173 11.20 -23.73 7.90
N LYS A 174 10.87 -24.75 7.10
CA LYS A 174 10.52 -26.11 7.54
C LYS A 174 11.49 -26.65 8.60
N ARG A 175 12.77 -26.30 8.53
CA ARG A 175 13.81 -26.83 9.43
C ARG A 175 13.62 -26.38 10.88
N ILE A 176 12.93 -25.27 11.13
CA ILE A 176 12.75 -24.71 12.49
C ILE A 176 11.74 -25.53 13.29
N LEU A 177 10.65 -25.96 12.65
CA LEU A 177 9.56 -26.68 13.32
C LEU A 177 9.47 -28.16 12.90
N ASN A 178 10.35 -28.61 12.00
CA ASN A 178 10.29 -29.90 11.31
C ASN A 178 8.95 -30.16 10.60
N SER A 179 8.17 -29.10 10.31
CA SER A 179 6.89 -29.14 9.63
C SER A 179 6.68 -27.84 8.83
N LYS A 180 5.76 -27.87 7.86
CA LYS A 180 5.35 -26.65 7.18
C LYS A 180 4.56 -25.76 8.15
N ALA A 181 4.91 -24.48 8.19
CA ALA A 181 4.21 -23.48 9.00
C ALA A 181 4.20 -22.13 8.28
N LEU A 182 3.18 -21.33 8.55
CA LEU A 182 3.04 -19.95 8.09
C LEU A 182 3.05 -19.02 9.29
N LEU A 183 3.57 -17.82 9.10
CA LEU A 183 3.24 -16.66 9.90
C LEU A 183 2.24 -15.82 9.08
N VAL A 184 1.05 -15.61 9.63
CA VAL A 184 -0.02 -14.87 8.95
C VAL A 184 -0.30 -13.56 9.65
N PHE A 185 -0.52 -12.53 8.86
CA PHE A 185 -0.98 -11.22 9.29
C PHE A 185 -2.31 -10.94 8.59
N GLY A 186 -3.37 -10.70 9.36
CA GLY A 186 -4.70 -10.38 8.84
C GLY A 186 -5.09 -8.94 9.21
N SER A 187 -5.45 -8.16 8.20
CA SER A 187 -5.97 -6.79 8.37
C SER A 187 -7.45 -6.72 7.99
N GLN A 188 -8.23 -5.94 8.75
CA GLN A 188 -9.60 -5.57 8.35
C GLN A 188 -9.60 -4.55 7.19
N ASP A 189 -8.44 -3.93 6.94
CA ASP A 189 -8.24 -2.91 5.92
C ASP A 189 -7.46 -3.47 4.72
N ARG A 190 -7.19 -2.59 3.75
CA ARG A 190 -6.41 -2.86 2.52
C ARG A 190 -4.89 -2.76 2.74
N GLN A 191 -4.40 -2.99 3.96
CA GLN A 191 -3.00 -2.71 4.33
C GLN A 191 -1.99 -3.50 3.50
N PHE A 192 -2.32 -4.72 3.08
CA PHE A 192 -1.41 -5.60 2.33
C PHE A 192 -1.69 -5.61 0.82
N LEU A 193 -2.61 -4.80 0.32
CA LEU A 193 -2.83 -4.69 -1.13
C LEU A 193 -1.74 -3.84 -1.80
N ASP A 194 -1.54 -4.06 -3.10
CA ASP A 194 -0.58 -3.35 -3.95
C ASP A 194 0.89 -3.46 -3.48
N ASN A 195 1.26 -4.53 -2.76
CA ASN A 195 2.60 -4.73 -2.19
C ASN A 195 3.08 -3.57 -1.28
N ARG A 196 2.14 -2.86 -0.64
CA ARG A 196 2.47 -1.81 0.31
C ARG A 196 3.24 -2.38 1.50
N ALA A 197 4.31 -1.69 1.88
CA ALA A 197 5.17 -2.07 2.99
C ALA A 197 5.77 -3.50 2.90
N PHE A 198 5.88 -4.06 1.68
CA PHE A 198 6.43 -5.40 1.45
C PHE A 198 7.77 -5.62 2.16
N ASP A 199 8.74 -4.73 1.95
CA ASP A 199 10.08 -4.87 2.54
C ASP A 199 10.05 -4.87 4.07
N LEU A 200 9.15 -4.07 4.65
CA LEU A 200 9.03 -3.90 6.10
C LEU A 200 8.39 -5.13 6.75
N ILE A 201 7.33 -5.67 6.14
CA ILE A 201 6.68 -6.90 6.62
C ILE A 201 7.57 -8.10 6.40
N LEU A 202 8.30 -8.18 5.29
CA LEU A 202 9.28 -9.22 5.03
C LEU A 202 10.41 -9.17 6.07
N PHE A 203 10.93 -7.98 6.36
CA PHE A 203 11.94 -7.80 7.40
C PHE A 203 11.42 -8.23 8.77
N LEU A 204 10.22 -7.78 9.18
CA LEU A 204 9.62 -8.18 10.44
C LEU A 204 9.42 -9.70 10.53
N SER A 205 8.93 -10.32 9.45
CA SER A 205 8.72 -11.78 9.38
C SER A 205 10.02 -12.54 9.57
N ARG A 206 11.13 -12.07 8.98
CA ARG A 206 12.46 -12.66 9.18
C ARG A 206 12.98 -12.50 10.61
N ILE A 207 12.70 -11.38 11.27
CA ILE A 207 13.07 -11.21 12.69
C ILE A 207 12.28 -12.18 13.58
N ILE A 208 10.98 -12.34 13.31
CA ILE A 208 10.12 -13.29 14.04
C ILE A 208 10.61 -14.72 13.81
N GLU A 209 10.93 -15.08 12.57
CA GLU A 209 11.49 -16.39 12.22
C GLU A 209 12.84 -16.63 12.91
N PHE A 210 13.74 -15.65 12.90
CA PHE A 210 15.02 -15.76 13.60
C PHE A 210 14.84 -15.99 15.10
N LYS A 211 13.94 -15.23 15.74
CA LYS A 211 13.63 -15.41 17.17
C LYS A 211 13.00 -16.77 17.44
N LEU A 212 12.13 -17.25 16.55
CA LEU A 212 11.55 -18.59 16.63
C LEU A 212 12.63 -19.68 16.53
N MET A 213 13.61 -19.53 15.64
CA MET A 213 14.74 -20.46 15.52
C MET A 213 15.55 -20.57 16.81
N VAL A 214 15.78 -19.46 17.51
CA VAL A 214 16.44 -19.46 18.82
C VAL A 214 15.62 -20.24 19.83
N ILE A 215 14.33 -19.93 19.97
CA ILE A 215 13.42 -20.55 20.94
C ILE A 215 13.25 -22.06 20.72
N MET A 216 13.31 -22.53 19.47
CA MET A 216 13.09 -23.94 19.13
C MET A 216 14.36 -24.80 19.20
N ASN A 217 15.55 -24.18 19.25
CA ASN A 217 16.84 -24.88 19.30
C ASN A 217 17.51 -24.87 20.69
N GLU A 218 16.91 -24.17 21.66
CA GLU A 218 17.23 -24.29 23.10
C GLU A 218 16.47 -25.47 23.74
#